data_AF-A0A923WI01-F1
#
_entry.id   AF-A0A923WI01-F1
#
_cell.length_a   1.000
_cell.length_b   1.000
_cell.length_c   1.000
_cell.angle_alpha   90.00
_cell.angle_beta   90.00
_cell.angle_gamma   90.00
#
_symmetry.space_group_name_H-M   'P 1'
#
loop_
_entity.id
_entity.type
_entity.pdbx_description
1 polymer ?
#
loop_
_entity_poly.entity_id
_entity_poly.type
_entity_poly.pdbx_seq_one_letter_code
_entity_poly.pdbx_strand_id
1 'polypeptide(L)'
;MKTFNHTYLSLGMALLVMACAKPDKKADLEKLKAQQSELNEKITKLEDEIKKEDTTAEANTKYIVVGFEELKKKSFTHYLEVQGKIDSDKNVDISSANGASEDHVYVVKGQQVQKGALLAKTDGEQINKGIQEVD
;
A
#
# COMPACT_ATOMS: atom_id res chain seq x y z
N MET A 1 -66.19 -91.00 -30.30
CA MET A 1 -64.78 -90.54 -30.39
C MET A 1 -64.77 -89.09 -30.90
N LYS A 2 -64.95 -88.07 -30.04
CA LYS A 2 -64.96 -86.66 -30.49
C LYS A 2 -64.41 -85.65 -29.46
N THR A 3 -63.79 -86.13 -28.38
CA THR A 3 -63.33 -85.30 -27.25
C THR A 3 -61.82 -85.19 -27.15
N PHE A 4 -61.04 -86.07 -27.80
CA PHE A 4 -59.58 -86.13 -27.65
C PHE A 4 -58.84 -85.01 -28.43
N ASN A 5 -59.30 -84.65 -29.63
CA ASN A 5 -58.67 -83.56 -30.41
C ASN A 5 -58.98 -82.16 -29.88
N HIS A 6 -60.08 -81.98 -29.14
CA HIS A 6 -60.48 -80.68 -28.60
C HIS A 6 -59.75 -80.35 -27.29
N THR A 7 -59.38 -81.37 -26.49
CA THR A 7 -58.56 -81.20 -25.28
C THR A 7 -57.09 -80.92 -25.61
N TYR A 8 -56.52 -81.46 -26.69
CA TYR A 8 -55.19 -81.05 -27.16
C TYR A 8 -55.18 -79.64 -27.77
N LEU A 9 -56.28 -79.24 -28.41
CA LEU A 9 -56.45 -77.88 -28.95
C LEU A 9 -56.60 -76.83 -27.83
N SER A 10 -57.24 -77.17 -26.70
CA SER A 10 -57.30 -76.28 -25.53
C SER A 10 -56.01 -76.26 -24.70
N LEU A 11 -55.28 -77.38 -24.63
CA LEU A 11 -53.97 -77.47 -23.95
C LEU A 11 -52.86 -76.71 -24.70
N GLY A 12 -52.91 -76.71 -26.05
CA GLY A 12 -52.01 -75.92 -26.88
C GLY A 12 -52.29 -74.41 -26.84
N MET A 13 -53.56 -74.02 -26.71
CA MET A 13 -53.95 -72.61 -26.56
C MET A 13 -53.53 -72.04 -25.20
N ALA A 14 -53.58 -72.84 -24.12
CA ALA A 14 -53.12 -72.43 -22.80
C ALA A 14 -51.59 -72.24 -22.71
N LEU A 15 -50.81 -73.05 -23.45
CA LEU A 15 -49.35 -72.91 -23.57
C LEU A 15 -48.92 -71.69 -24.40
N LEU A 16 -49.79 -71.18 -25.28
CA LEU A 16 -49.50 -70.02 -26.11
C LEU A 16 -49.77 -68.68 -25.39
N VAL A 17 -50.60 -68.66 -24.34
CA VAL A 17 -50.83 -67.44 -23.52
C VAL A 17 -49.70 -67.19 -22.52
N MET A 18 -48.97 -68.23 -22.09
CA MET A 18 -47.77 -68.06 -21.24
C MET A 18 -46.54 -67.56 -22.00
N ALA A 19 -46.53 -67.62 -23.34
CA ALA A 19 -45.43 -67.13 -24.16
C ALA A 19 -45.50 -65.63 -24.49
N CYS A 20 -46.51 -64.91 -23.99
CA CYS A 20 -46.64 -63.45 -24.13
C CYS A 20 -46.65 -62.69 -22.79
N ALA A 21 -46.07 -63.26 -21.72
CA ALA A 21 -45.66 -62.49 -20.54
C ALA A 21 -44.22 -62.02 -20.75
N LYS A 22 -44.06 -60.93 -21.51
CA LYS A 22 -42.76 -60.22 -21.60
C LYS A 22 -42.33 -59.88 -20.16
N PRO A 23 -41.08 -60.14 -19.74
CA PRO A 23 -40.62 -59.67 -18.43
C PRO A 23 -40.86 -58.17 -18.38
N ASP A 24 -41.54 -57.71 -17.33
CA ASP A 24 -41.99 -56.33 -17.16
C ASP A 24 -40.80 -55.36 -17.11
N LYS A 25 -40.23 -55.04 -18.28
CA LYS A 25 -39.16 -54.05 -18.45
C LYS A 25 -39.55 -52.69 -17.87
N LYS A 26 -40.86 -52.41 -17.76
CA LYS A 26 -41.40 -51.20 -17.12
C LYS A 26 -41.26 -51.27 -15.59
N ALA A 27 -41.58 -52.40 -14.95
CA ALA A 27 -41.41 -52.58 -13.52
C ALA A 27 -39.92 -52.63 -13.12
N ASP A 28 -39.08 -53.25 -13.95
CA ASP A 28 -37.62 -53.26 -13.73
C ASP A 28 -37.01 -51.86 -13.95
N LEU A 29 -37.53 -51.06 -14.90
CA LEU A 29 -37.14 -49.66 -15.06
C LEU A 29 -37.55 -48.78 -13.87
N GLU A 30 -38.74 -48.97 -13.31
CA GLU A 30 -39.18 -48.25 -12.12
C GLU A 30 -38.33 -48.61 -10.90
N LYS A 31 -38.00 -49.90 -10.72
CA LYS A 31 -37.07 -50.35 -9.68
C LYS A 31 -35.67 -49.75 -9.86
N LEU A 32 -35.13 -49.74 -11.07
CA LEU A 32 -33.83 -49.14 -11.36
C LEU A 32 -33.81 -47.62 -11.15
N LYS A 33 -34.90 -46.92 -11.49
CA LYS A 33 -35.06 -45.48 -11.19
C LYS A 33 -35.16 -45.21 -9.69
N ALA A 34 -35.88 -46.05 -8.95
CA ALA A 34 -35.95 -45.95 -7.50
C ALA A 34 -34.56 -46.17 -6.85
N GLN A 35 -33.84 -47.20 -7.30
CA GLN A 35 -32.46 -47.46 -6.86
C GLN A 35 -31.51 -46.33 -7.22
N GLN A 36 -31.66 -45.72 -8.41
CA GLN A 36 -30.87 -44.56 -8.81
C GLN A 36 -31.14 -43.35 -7.91
N SER A 37 -32.40 -43.12 -7.53
CA SER A 37 -32.77 -42.05 -6.60
C SER A 37 -32.17 -42.29 -5.21
N GLU A 38 -32.30 -43.51 -4.68
CA GLU A 38 -31.73 -43.87 -3.39
C GLU A 38 -30.20 -43.80 -3.38
N LEU A 39 -29.55 -44.20 -4.48
CA LEU A 39 -28.09 -44.09 -4.63
C LEU A 39 -27.67 -42.64 -4.74
N ASN A 40 -28.40 -41.80 -5.48
CA ASN A 40 -28.12 -40.37 -5.54
C ASN A 40 -28.27 -39.71 -4.17
N GLU A 41 -29.29 -40.05 -3.40
CA GLU A 41 -29.43 -39.54 -2.02
C GLU A 41 -28.30 -40.00 -1.09
N LYS A 42 -27.78 -41.22 -1.28
CA LYS A 42 -26.61 -41.70 -0.54
C LYS A 42 -25.33 -41.00 -0.98
N ILE A 43 -25.18 -40.74 -2.28
CA ILE A 43 -24.05 -40.02 -2.85
C ILE A 43 -24.04 -38.59 -2.32
N THR A 44 -25.17 -37.87 -2.34
CA THR A 44 -25.22 -36.50 -1.83
C THR A 44 -24.94 -36.43 -0.33
N LYS A 45 -25.47 -37.39 0.46
CA LYS A 45 -25.14 -37.49 1.89
C LYS A 45 -23.65 -37.76 2.12
N LEU A 46 -23.06 -38.71 1.39
CA LEU A 46 -21.64 -39.00 1.49
C LEU A 46 -20.78 -37.84 0.99
N GLU A 47 -21.18 -37.12 -0.05
CA GLU A 47 -20.50 -35.90 -0.51
C GLU A 47 -20.58 -34.78 0.53
N ASP A 48 -21.70 -34.63 1.24
CA ASP A 48 -21.85 -33.65 2.31
C ASP A 48 -21.12 -34.05 3.60
N GLU A 49 -21.00 -35.34 3.89
CA GLU A 49 -20.17 -35.88 4.96
C GLU A 49 -18.68 -35.71 4.63
N ILE A 50 -18.27 -36.05 3.41
CA ILE A 50 -16.90 -35.83 2.92
C ILE A 50 -16.58 -34.34 2.94
N LYS A 51 -17.46 -33.43 2.49
CA LYS A 51 -17.20 -31.97 2.61
C LYS A 51 -17.01 -31.48 4.05
N LYS A 52 -17.59 -32.17 5.04
CA LYS A 52 -17.42 -31.84 6.46
C LYS A 52 -16.12 -32.44 7.04
N GLU A 53 -15.71 -33.61 6.56
CA GLU A 53 -14.47 -34.28 6.98
C GLU A 53 -13.24 -33.77 6.23
N ASP A 54 -13.44 -33.29 5.00
CA ASP A 54 -12.41 -32.80 4.09
C ASP A 54 -12.04 -31.35 4.44
N THR A 55 -11.30 -31.23 5.55
CA THR A 55 -10.59 -30.02 6.00
C THR A 55 -9.59 -29.48 4.95
N THR A 56 -9.36 -30.20 3.85
CA THR A 56 -8.50 -29.78 2.74
C THR A 56 -9.15 -28.73 1.84
N ALA A 57 -10.48 -28.60 1.84
CA ALA A 57 -11.18 -27.53 1.12
C ALA A 57 -10.94 -26.16 1.76
N GLU A 58 -10.89 -26.09 3.10
CA GLU A 58 -10.51 -24.88 3.84
C GLU A 58 -9.02 -24.55 3.66
N ALA A 59 -8.15 -25.57 3.54
CA ALA A 59 -6.71 -25.40 3.33
C ALA A 59 -6.32 -24.85 1.94
N ASN A 60 -7.19 -24.98 0.93
CA ASN A 60 -6.98 -24.42 -0.42
C ASN A 60 -7.55 -23.01 -0.60
N THR A 61 -8.17 -22.45 0.43
CA THR A 61 -8.51 -21.03 0.44
C THR A 61 -7.21 -20.26 0.55
N LYS A 62 -6.72 -19.72 -0.58
CA LYS A 62 -5.52 -18.89 -0.65
C LYS A 62 -5.75 -17.63 0.20
N TYR A 63 -5.44 -17.69 1.49
CA TYR A 63 -5.49 -16.54 2.38
C TYR A 63 -4.46 -15.52 1.88
N ILE A 64 -4.93 -14.38 1.38
CA ILE A 64 -4.05 -13.26 1.08
C ILE A 64 -3.66 -12.66 2.44
N VAL A 65 -2.41 -12.87 2.84
CA VAL A 65 -1.86 -12.29 4.07
C VAL A 65 -1.82 -10.78 3.89
N VAL A 66 -2.76 -10.08 4.52
CA VAL A 66 -2.76 -8.62 4.62
C VAL A 66 -2.23 -8.24 5.99
N GLY A 67 -1.20 -7.39 6.01
CA GLY A 67 -0.66 -6.84 7.24
C GLY A 67 -1.52 -5.68 7.71
N PHE A 68 -1.91 -5.70 8.98
CA PHE A 68 -2.57 -4.57 9.64
C PHE A 68 -1.61 -4.00 10.68
N GLU A 69 -1.48 -2.68 10.69
CA GLU A 69 -0.76 -1.95 11.73
C GLU A 69 -1.74 -1.01 12.44
N GLU A 70 -1.77 -1.06 13.77
CA GLU A 70 -2.66 -0.24 14.58
C GLU A 70 -2.12 1.19 14.67
N LEU A 71 -2.91 2.17 14.21
CA LEU A 71 -2.53 3.57 14.22
C LEU A 71 -2.58 4.15 15.63
N LYS A 72 -1.41 4.38 16.22
CA LYS A 72 -1.27 5.04 17.53
C LYS A 72 -1.08 6.54 17.34
N LYS A 73 -1.85 7.35 18.07
CA LYS A 73 -1.64 8.81 18.12
C LYS A 73 -0.30 9.10 18.77
N LYS A 74 0.62 9.66 17.99
CA LYS A 74 1.92 10.15 18.46
C LYS A 74 2.02 11.64 18.19
N SER A 75 2.59 12.39 19.13
CA SER A 75 2.91 13.81 18.93
C SER A 75 4.02 13.92 17.87
N PHE A 76 3.73 14.64 16.79
CA PHE A 76 4.72 14.99 15.78
C PHE A 76 5.17 16.44 16.02
N THR A 77 6.48 16.67 16.13
CA THR A 77 7.05 18.02 16.25
C THR A 77 7.88 18.30 15.01
N HIS A 78 7.44 19.28 14.21
CA HIS A 78 8.19 19.79 13.06
C HIS A 78 9.19 20.85 13.54
N TYR A 79 10.48 20.61 13.34
CA TYR A 79 11.51 21.63 13.48
C TYR A 79 11.81 22.21 12.11
N LEU A 80 11.93 23.53 12.04
CA LEU A 80 12.37 24.24 10.84
C LEU A 80 13.77 24.80 11.13
N GLU A 81 14.77 24.32 10.40
CA GLU A 81 16.11 24.87 10.47
C GLU A 81 16.26 25.98 9.44
N VAL A 82 16.36 27.23 9.92
CA VAL A 82 16.60 28.38 9.07
C VAL A 82 18.07 28.75 9.18
N GLN A 83 18.78 28.68 8.05
CA GLN A 83 20.17 29.13 7.97
C GLN A 83 20.18 30.66 7.82
N GLY A 84 20.73 31.34 8.83
CA GLY A 84 20.90 32.79 8.81
C GLY A 84 22.36 33.17 8.55
N LYS A 85 22.57 34.21 7.74
CA LYS A 85 23.87 34.87 7.63
C LYS A 85 23.91 36.01 8.64
N ILE A 86 24.95 36.05 9.48
CA ILE A 86 25.19 37.17 10.39
C ILE A 86 25.91 38.25 9.60
N ASP A 87 25.26 39.40 9.44
CA ASP A 87 25.88 40.61 8.89
C ASP A 87 25.93 41.69 9.97
N SER A 88 26.95 42.55 9.91
CA SER A 88 27.10 43.61 10.89
C SER A 88 26.37 44.86 10.41
N ASP A 89 25.41 45.34 11.20
CA ASP A 89 24.58 46.50 10.84
C ASP A 89 25.36 47.81 10.61
N LYS A 90 26.60 47.89 11.09
CA LYS A 90 27.40 49.13 11.11
C LYS A 90 28.82 48.91 10.61
N ASN A 91 28.96 48.37 9.40
CA ASN A 91 30.25 48.44 8.70
C ASN A 91 30.42 49.86 8.12
N VAL A 92 31.46 50.57 8.55
CA VAL A 92 31.79 51.90 8.05
C VAL A 92 33.19 51.85 7.48
N ASP A 93 33.34 52.19 6.21
CA ASP A 93 34.64 52.37 5.58
C ASP A 93 35.14 53.79 5.85
N ILE A 94 36.40 53.93 6.28
CA ILE A 94 36.99 55.20 6.70
C ILE A 94 38.03 55.57 5.65
N SER A 95 37.77 56.65 4.92
CA SER A 95 38.70 57.22 3.95
C SER A 95 39.10 58.65 4.35
N SER A 96 40.30 59.06 3.93
CA SER A 96 40.80 60.42 4.14
C SER A 96 40.04 61.40 3.24
N ALA A 97 39.42 62.41 3.84
CA ALA A 97 38.63 63.40 3.10
C ALA A 97 39.44 64.17 2.04
N ASN A 98 40.74 64.36 2.27
CA ASN A 98 41.60 65.18 1.43
C ASN A 98 42.55 64.34 0.55
N GLY A 99 42.42 63.01 0.55
CA GLY A 99 43.24 62.12 -0.28
C GLY A 99 44.77 62.20 -0.06
N ALA A 100 45.23 62.90 0.98
CA ALA A 100 46.64 63.09 1.27
C ALA A 100 47.26 61.86 1.97
N SER A 101 48.59 61.80 1.99
CA SER A 101 49.34 60.69 2.58
C SER A 101 49.14 60.61 4.09
N GLU A 102 49.11 59.39 4.64
CA GLU A 102 49.03 59.17 6.08
C GLU A 102 50.32 59.70 6.74
N ASP A 103 50.16 60.57 7.74
CA ASP A 103 51.27 61.06 8.58
C ASP A 103 51.47 60.06 9.72
N HIS A 104 50.42 59.86 10.54
CA HIS A 104 50.46 59.00 11.71
C HIS A 104 49.12 58.28 11.97
N VAL A 105 49.17 56.99 12.31
CA VAL A 105 48.02 56.18 12.74
C VAL A 105 48.07 55.94 14.25
N TYR A 106 46.99 56.28 14.96
CA TYR A 106 46.92 56.25 16.43
C TYR A 106 46.22 55.01 16.99
N VAL A 107 45.78 54.10 16.13
CA VAL A 107 44.98 52.92 16.50
C VAL A 107 45.61 51.62 16.01
N VAL A 108 45.37 50.56 16.78
CA VAL A 108 45.82 49.20 16.45
C VAL A 108 44.64 48.37 15.95
N LYS A 109 44.91 47.40 15.07
CA LYS A 109 43.88 46.49 14.54
C LYS A 109 43.17 45.76 15.70
N GLY A 110 41.83 45.80 15.70
CA GLY A 110 40.98 45.18 16.72
C GLY A 110 40.72 46.03 17.97
N GLN A 111 41.25 47.25 18.03
CA GLN A 111 41.00 48.19 19.13
C GLN A 111 39.56 48.73 19.06
N GLN A 112 38.86 48.77 20.20
CA GLN A 112 37.57 49.45 20.30
C GLN A 112 37.76 50.97 20.33
N VAL A 113 37.03 51.68 19.48
CA VAL A 113 37.08 53.13 19.35
C VAL A 113 35.67 53.72 19.50
N GLN A 114 35.59 54.90 20.10
CA GLN A 114 34.32 55.63 20.28
C GLN A 114 34.10 56.64 19.15
N LYS A 115 32.85 57.02 18.92
CA LYS A 115 32.51 58.05 17.93
C LYS A 115 33.22 59.35 18.26
N GLY A 116 34.01 59.88 17.32
CA GLY A 116 34.77 61.12 17.48
C GLY A 116 36.22 60.92 17.92
N ALA A 117 36.69 59.68 18.10
CA ALA A 117 38.10 59.40 18.35
C ALA A 117 38.96 59.74 17.11
N LEU A 118 40.14 60.33 17.34
CA LEU A 118 41.14 60.55 16.30
C LEU A 118 41.81 59.21 15.97
N LEU A 119 41.60 58.72 14.74
CA LEU A 119 42.10 57.42 14.31
C LEU A 119 43.44 57.53 13.56
N ALA A 120 43.53 58.51 12.66
CA ALA A 120 44.72 58.79 11.87
C ALA A 120 44.81 60.30 11.61
N LYS A 121 46.03 60.79 11.44
CA LYS A 121 46.32 62.13 10.96
C LYS A 121 46.89 62.02 9.55
N THR A 122 46.33 62.80 8.64
CA THR A 122 46.78 62.89 7.25
C THR A 122 47.68 64.12 7.11
N ASP A 123 48.71 64.04 6.28
CA ASP A 123 49.55 65.19 5.95
C ASP A 123 48.70 66.29 5.28
N GLY A 124 48.77 67.49 5.85
CA GLY A 124 47.90 68.61 5.53
C GLY A 124 48.65 69.85 5.07
N GLU A 125 49.93 69.74 4.68
CA GLU A 125 50.75 70.90 4.31
C GLU A 125 50.06 71.88 3.35
N GLN A 126 49.41 71.37 2.31
CA GLN A 126 48.73 72.20 1.31
C GLN A 126 47.52 72.96 1.89
N ILE A 127 46.74 72.30 2.77
CA ILE A 127 45.59 72.90 3.44
C ILE A 127 46.07 73.96 4.43
N ASN A 128 47.11 73.67 5.20
CA ASN A 128 47.67 74.60 6.19
C ASN A 128 48.25 75.86 5.54
N LYS A 129 48.96 75.72 4.41
CA LYS A 129 49.48 76.85 3.63
C LYS A 129 48.35 77.74 3.11
N GLY A 130 47.27 77.15 2.59
CA GLY A 130 46.11 77.91 2.13
C GLY A 130 45.38 78.68 3.24
N ILE A 131 45.39 78.18 4.48
CA ILE A 131 44.84 78.93 5.63
C ILE A 131 45.76 80.10 5.99
N GLN A 132 47.08 79.88 6.03
CA GLN A 132 48.06 80.92 6.35
C GLN A 132 48.13 82.06 5.32
N GLU A 133 47.79 81.81 4.07
CA GLU A 133 47.71 82.85 3.02
C GLU A 133 46.45 83.72 3.12
N VAL A 134 45.43 83.27 3.86
CA VAL A 134 44.13 83.94 3.99
C VAL A 134 44.04 84.77 5.28
N ASP A 135 44.91 84.50 6.27
CA ASP A 135 45.12 85.31 7.49
C ASP A 135 46.12 86.45 7.25
#